data_AF-A0A833M0Q7-F1
#
_entry.id   AF-A0A833M0Q7-F1
#
_cell.length_a   1.000
_cell.length_b   1.000
_cell.length_c   1.000
_cell.angle_alpha   90.00
_cell.angle_beta   90.00
_cell.angle_gamma   90.00
#
_symmetry.space_group_name_H-M   'P 1'
#
loop_
_entity.id
_entity.type
_entity.pdbx_description
1 polymer ?
#
loop_
_entity_poly.entity_id
_entity_poly.type
_entity_poly.pdbx_seq_one_letter_code
_entity_poly.pdbx_strand_id
1 'polypeptide(L)' 'MTLAQMRQALFEAICELEDELAIGHTQSASLFINPTNGLGDKVVARNSLGGVVSRVTKKGPYRPAAEEYNI' A
#
# COMPACT_ATOMS: atom_id res chain seq x y z
N MET A 1 -2.26 -14.57 -7.30
CA MET A 1 -1.13 -13.80 -6.73
C MET A 1 -1.20 -13.86 -5.22
N THR A 2 -0.10 -14.20 -4.55
CA THR A 2 0.00 -14.15 -3.09
C THR A 2 0.29 -12.72 -2.61
N LEU A 3 0.08 -12.43 -1.32
CA LEU A 3 0.49 -11.15 -0.75
C LEU A 3 1.99 -10.90 -0.87
N ALA A 4 2.82 -11.95 -0.84
CA ALA A 4 4.26 -11.82 -1.02
C ALA A 4 4.60 -11.34 -2.44
N GLN A 5 3.97 -11.92 -3.46
CA GLN A 5 4.13 -11.49 -4.85
C GLN A 5 3.61 -10.06 -5.07
N MET A 6 2.47 -9.71 -4.46
CA MET A 6 1.94 -8.34 -4.52
C MET A 6 2.91 -7.33 -3.91
N ARG A 7 3.54 -7.65 -2.76
CA ARG A 7 4.55 -6.77 -2.15
C ARG A 7 5.75 -6.56 -3.06
N GLN A 8 6.22 -7.61 -3.72
CA GLN A 8 7.33 -7.52 -4.68
C GLN A 8 6.96 -6.63 -5.87
N ALA A 9 5.78 -6.84 -6.47
CA ALA A 9 5.31 -6.04 -7.60
C ALA A 9 5.14 -4.55 -7.23
N LEU A 10 4.66 -4.25 -6.02
CA LEU A 10 4.58 -2.87 -5.52
C LEU A 10 5.96 -2.24 -5.33
N PHE A 11 6.93 -3.00 -4.83
CA PHE A 11 8.30 -2.53 -4.67
C PHE A 11 8.93 -2.19 -6.03
N GLU A 12 8.82 -3.09 -6.99
CA GLU A 12 9.33 -2.89 -8.36
C GLU A 12 8.69 -1.66 -9.02
N ALA A 13 7.36 -1.51 -8.91
CA ALA A 13 6.67 -0.34 -9.44
C ALA A 13 7.14 0.97 -8.79
N ILE A 14 7.43 0.97 -7.49
CA ILE A 14 7.97 2.16 -6.80
C ILE A 14 9.38 2.47 -7.31
N CYS A 15 10.25 1.46 -7.49
CA CYS A 15 11.57 1.67 -8.09
C CYS A 15 11.46 2.26 -9.50
N GLU A 16 10.50 1.82 -10.31
CA GLU A 16 10.25 2.38 -11.64
C GLU A 16 9.87 3.88 -11.56
N LEU A 17 9.04 4.28 -10.58
CA LEU A 17 8.73 5.70 -10.36
C LEU A 17 9.99 6.53 -10.04
N GLU A 18 10.92 5.98 -9.25
CA GLU A 18 12.14 6.66 -8.84
C GLU A 18 13.17 6.71 -9.98
N ASP A 19 13.48 5.57 -10.59
CA ASP A 19 14.59 5.40 -11.52
C ASP A 19 14.23 5.85 -12.95
N GLU A 20 13.01 5.55 -13.41
CA GLU A 20 12.61 5.83 -14.79
C GLU A 20 11.85 7.15 -14.92
N LEU A 21 11.04 7.51 -13.92
CA LEU A 21 10.21 8.72 -13.94
C LEU A 21 10.76 9.87 -13.10
N ALA A 22 11.88 9.67 -12.38
CA ALA A 22 12.51 10.67 -11.52
C ALA A 22 11.58 11.27 -10.44
N ILE A 23 10.58 10.51 -9.98
CA ILE A 23 9.66 10.93 -8.93
C ILE A 23 10.28 10.61 -7.57
N GLY A 24 11.00 11.57 -6.99
CA GLY A 24 11.66 11.41 -5.70
C GLY A 24 10.79 11.65 -4.46
N HIS A 25 9.57 12.17 -4.62
CA HIS A 25 8.73 12.57 -3.49
C HIS A 25 7.25 12.30 -3.75
N THR A 26 6.52 11.95 -2.69
CA THR A 26 5.06 11.82 -2.71
C THR A 26 4.42 12.56 -1.53
N GLN A 27 3.26 13.17 -1.78
CA GLN A 27 2.42 13.75 -0.73
C GLN A 27 1.62 12.67 0.02
N SER A 28 1.16 11.63 -0.68
CA SER A 28 0.40 10.54 -0.10
C SER A 28 0.33 9.33 -1.03
N ALA A 29 0.09 8.15 -0.47
CA ALA A 29 -0.20 6.94 -1.23
C ALA A 29 -1.41 6.21 -0.62
N SER A 30 -2.28 5.70 -1.48
CA SER A 30 -3.42 4.85 -1.09
C SER A 30 -3.41 3.59 -1.92
N LEU A 31 -3.53 2.43 -1.26
CA LEU A 31 -3.57 1.13 -1.92
C LEU A 31 -4.92 0.46 -1.65
N PHE A 32 -5.60 0.09 -2.73
CA PHE A 32 -6.85 -0.68 -2.67
C PHE A 32 -6.55 -2.15 -2.97
N ILE A 33 -6.92 -3.04 -2.05
CA ILE A 33 -6.68 -4.48 -2.18
C ILE A 33 -8.02 -5.20 -2.11
N ASN A 34 -8.27 -6.07 -3.08
CA ASN A 34 -9.40 -7.01 -3.09
C ASN A 34 -8.88 -8.41 -2.77
N PRO A 35 -8.83 -8.82 -1.49
CA PRO A 35 -8.28 -10.12 -1.13
C PRO A 35 -9.23 -11.25 -1.56
N THR A 36 -8.63 -12.39 -1.93
CA THR A 36 -9.33 -13.63 -2.26
C THR A 36 -8.74 -14.79 -1.46
N ASN A 37 -9.53 -15.84 -1.23
CA ASN A 37 -9.07 -17.09 -0.63
C ASN A 37 -8.29 -17.97 -1.64
N GLY A 38 -8.15 -17.53 -2.89
CA GLY A 38 -7.48 -18.28 -3.96
C GLY A 38 -8.38 -19.30 -4.66
N LEU A 39 -9.63 -19.47 -4.21
CA LEU A 39 -10.63 -20.34 -4.81
C LEU A 39 -11.74 -19.58 -5.56
N GLY A 40 -11.57 -18.25 -5.71
CA GLY A 40 -12.53 -17.37 -6.38
C GLY A 40 -13.45 -16.62 -5.42
N ASP A 41 -13.43 -16.93 -4.12
CA ASP A 41 -14.25 -16.23 -3.14
C ASP A 41 -13.57 -14.95 -2.65
N LYS A 42 -14.41 -13.96 -2.34
CA LYS A 42 -13.99 -12.72 -1.69
C LYS A 42 -13.67 -12.98 -0.23
N VAL A 43 -12.60 -12.37 0.27
CA VAL A 43 -12.22 -12.43 1.67
C VAL A 43 -12.63 -11.14 2.38
N VAL A 44 -13.29 -11.27 3.54
CA VAL A 44 -13.54 -10.16 4.46
C VAL A 44 -12.46 -10.18 5.53
N ALA A 45 -11.59 -9.17 5.52
CA ALA A 45 -10.56 -9.03 6.55
C ALA A 45 -11.21 -8.74 7.92
N ARG A 46 -10.75 -9.44 8.96
CA ARG A 46 -11.20 -9.24 10.34
C ARG A 46 -10.00 -9.07 11.28
N ASN A 47 -10.15 -8.25 12.32
CA ASN A 47 -9.15 -8.11 13.37
C ASN A 47 -9.24 -9.28 14.37
N SER A 48 -8.35 -9.30 15.36
CA SER A 48 -8.29 -10.35 16.40
C SER A 48 -9.57 -10.45 17.26
N LEU A 49 -10.38 -9.40 17.30
CA LEU A 49 -11.67 -9.36 18.01
C LEU A 49 -12.85 -9.73 17.09
N GLY A 50 -12.58 -10.13 15.85
CA GLY A 50 -13.61 -10.50 14.87
C GLY A 50 -14.28 -9.32 14.16
N GLY A 51 -13.87 -8.07 14.46
CA GLY A 51 -14.37 -6.87 13.79
C GLY A 51 -13.88 -6.76 12.35
N VAL A 52 -14.75 -6.35 11.43
CA VAL A 52 -14.41 -6.17 10.00
C VAL A 52 -13.43 -5.02 9.83
N VAL A 53 -12.37 -5.24 9.05
CA VAL A 53 -11.36 -4.24 8.71
C VAL A 53 -11.51 -3.88 7.24
N SER A 54 -12.02 -2.68 6.98
CA SER A 54 -12.15 -2.12 5.62
C SER A 54 -11.01 -1.18 5.25
N ARG A 55 -10.23 -0.71 6.23
CA ARG A 55 -9.11 0.21 6.03
C ARG A 55 -7.99 -0.08 7.01
N VAL A 56 -6.77 -0.13 6.50
CA VAL A 56 -5.55 -0.10 7.31
C VAL A 56 -4.87 1.24 7.05
N THR A 57 -4.53 1.96 8.11
CA THR A 57 -3.71 3.18 8.02
C THR A 57 -2.43 2.94 8.79
N LYS A 58 -1.31 3.41 8.24
CA LYS A 58 -0.02 3.42 8.92
C LYS A 58 0.40 4.87 9.09
N LYS A 59 0.43 5.32 10.34
CA LYS A 59 1.09 6.58 10.73
C LYS A 59 2.51 6.21 11.14
N GLY A 60 3.41 6.07 10.16
CA GLY A 60 4.83 5.86 10.43
C GLY A 60 5.53 7.19 10.80
N PRO A 61 6.84 7.18 11.08
CA PRO A 61 7.62 8.41 11.27
C PRO A 61 7.77 9.24 9.98
N TYR A 62 7.32 8.70 8.86
CA TYR A 62 7.40 9.32 7.53
C TYR A 62 6.42 10.49 7.44
N ARG A 63 6.92 11.72 7.58
CA ARG A 63 6.19 12.93 7.21
C ARG A 63 6.22 13.07 5.68
N PRO A 64 5.15 13.55 5.03
CA PRO A 64 5.22 13.88 3.62
C PRO A 64 6.36 14.89 3.40
N ALA A 65 7.31 14.58 2.53
CA ALA A 65 8.42 15.49 2.23
C ALA A 65 7.90 16.85 1.70
N ALA A 66 6.74 16.86 1.04
CA ALA A 66 6.04 18.06 0.63
C ALA A 66 5.62 18.98 1.80
N GLU A 67 5.18 18.40 2.92
CA GLU A 67 4.88 19.17 4.14
C GLU A 67 6.17 19.70 4.79
N GLU A 68 7.29 19.00 4.63
CA GLU A 68 8.60 19.41 5.15
C GLU A 68 9.26 20.52 4.29
N TYR A 69 9.10 20.44 2.97
CA TYR A 69 9.69 21.38 2.01
C TYR A 69 8.73 22.48 1.53
N ASN A 70 7.48 22.49 2.00
CA ASN A 70 6.46 23.50 1.69
C ASN A 70 6.20 23.66 0.17
N ILE A 71 6.12 22.52 -0.54
CA ILE A 71 5.91 22.39 -1.99
C ILE A 71 4.65 21.59 -2.30
#